data_AF-A0A3D0DGY4-F1
#
_entry.id   AF-A0A3D0DGY4-F1
#
_cell.length_a   1.000
_cell.length_b   1.000
_cell.length_c   1.000
_cell.angle_alpha   90.00
_cell.angle_beta   90.00
_cell.angle_gamma   90.00
#
_symmetry.space_group_name_H-M   'P 1'
#
loop_
_entity.id
_entity.type
_entity.pdbx_description
1 polymer ?
#
loop_
_entity_poly.entity_id
_entity_poly.type
_entity_poly.pdbx_seq_one_letter_code
_entity_poly.pdbx_strand_id
1 'polypeptide(L)' 'FYANGEYDLAGFMVGVTKKEMIPDKAKLKPGDFLIGFSSSGLHTNGYSLARKAFFEIGKMSLDQILPETGKP' A
#
# COMPACT_ATOMS: atom_id res chain seq x y z
N PHE A 1 -9.63 -11.29 -22.68
CA PHE A 1 -9.39 -9.84 -22.87
C PHE A 1 -9.89 -9.12 -21.64
N TYR A 2 -9.18 -8.08 -21.18
CA TYR A 2 -9.66 -7.22 -20.09
C TYR A 2 -10.93 -6.47 -20.53
N ALA A 3 -11.78 -6.08 -19.57
CA ALA A 3 -12.95 -5.27 -19.89
C ALA A 3 -12.54 -3.89 -20.41
N ASN A 4 -13.48 -3.18 -21.05
CA ASN A 4 -13.21 -1.82 -21.51
C ASN A 4 -12.81 -0.92 -20.33
N GLY A 5 -11.64 -0.30 -20.42
CA GLY A 5 -11.09 0.56 -19.38
C GLY A 5 -10.30 -0.18 -18.29
N GLU A 6 -10.25 -1.51 -18.32
CA GLU A 6 -9.43 -2.30 -17.39
C GLU A 6 -8.06 -2.61 -18.01
N TYR A 7 -7.03 -2.50 -17.18
CA TYR A 7 -5.67 -2.88 -17.52
C TYR A 7 -4.96 -3.47 -16.31
N ASP A 8 -3.97 -4.32 -16.57
CA ASP A 8 -3.06 -4.85 -15.57
C ASP A 8 -1.66 -4.30 -15.85
N LEU A 9 -0.95 -3.91 -14.79
CA LEU A 9 0.37 -3.28 -14.88
C LEU A 9 1.33 -4.02 -13.96
N ALA A 10 2.32 -4.66 -14.59
CA ALA A 10 3.43 -5.30 -13.90
C ALA A 10 4.76 -4.64 -14.29
N GLY A 11 5.69 -4.56 -13.33
CA GLY A 11 7.02 -4.00 -13.51
C GLY A 11 8.09 -4.93 -12.96
N PHE A 12 9.31 -4.80 -13.50
CA PHE A 12 10.48 -5.56 -13.07
C PHE A 12 11.63 -4.60 -12.76
N MET A 13 12.39 -4.88 -11.69
CA MET A 13 13.53 -4.07 -11.26
C MET A 13 14.73 -4.93 -10.91
N VAL A 14 15.94 -4.42 -11.17
CA VAL A 14 17.23 -5.04 -10.79
C VAL A 14 18.03 -4.02 -9.97
N GLY A 15 18.65 -4.49 -8.89
CA GLY A 15 19.57 -3.72 -8.06
C GLY A 15 20.83 -4.53 -7.73
N VAL A 16 21.92 -3.84 -7.39
CA VAL A 16 23.19 -4.46 -6.99
C VAL A 16 23.61 -3.93 -5.62
N THR A 17 24.15 -4.80 -4.77
CA THR A 17 24.68 -4.43 -3.45
C THR A 17 25.85 -5.32 -3.08
N LYS A 18 26.62 -4.92 -2.06
CA LYS A 18 27.67 -5.76 -1.47
C LYS A 18 27.06 -6.83 -0.57
N LYS A 19 27.70 -7.99 -0.46
CA LYS A 19 27.19 -9.13 0.33
C LYS A 19 26.96 -8.78 1.79
N GLU A 20 27.82 -7.94 2.36
CA GLU A 20 27.78 -7.57 3.78
C GLU A 20 26.61 -6.63 4.11
N MET A 21 26.04 -5.97 3.10
CA MET A 21 24.91 -5.03 3.23
C MET A 21 23.55 -5.72 3.13
N ILE A 22 23.53 -7.02 2.79
CA ILE A 22 22.28 -7.79 2.73
C ILE A 22 21.82 -8.04 4.18
N PRO A 23 20.58 -7.66 4.55
CA PRO A 23 20.05 -7.91 5.89
C PRO A 23 20.03 -9.42 6.21
N ASP A 24 20.61 -9.80 7.34
CA ASP A 24 20.67 -11.17 7.81
C ASP A 24 19.72 -11.37 9.00
N LYS A 25 18.66 -12.15 8.79
CA LYS A 25 17.65 -12.44 9.81
C LYS A 25 18.22 -13.23 11.00
N ALA A 26 19.31 -13.99 10.82
CA ALA A 26 19.93 -14.75 11.90
C ALA A 26 20.59 -13.86 12.97
N LYS A 27 20.79 -12.56 12.67
CA LYS A 27 21.35 -11.58 13.61
C LYS A 27 20.30 -10.95 14.53
N LEU A 28 19.02 -11.16 14.26
CA LEU A 28 17.93 -10.66 15.12
C LEU A 28 17.98 -11.38 16.47
N LYS A 29 17.90 -10.61 17.55
CA LYS A 29 17.97 -11.12 18.91
C LYS A 29 16.98 -10.42 19.85
N PRO A 30 16.61 -11.06 20.99
CA PRO A 30 15.83 -10.39 22.01
C PRO A 30 16.49 -9.08 22.45
N GLY A 31 15.69 -8.01 22.49
CA GLY A 31 16.14 -6.66 22.82
C GLY A 31 16.41 -5.75 21.61
N ASP A 32 16.35 -6.26 20.37
CA ASP A 32 16.40 -5.41 19.18
C ASP A 32 15.13 -4.55 19.04
N PHE A 33 15.28 -3.36 18.45
CA PHE A 33 14.19 -2.40 18.26
C PHE A 33 13.50 -2.58 16.91
N LEU A 34 12.17 -2.51 16.92
CA LEU A 34 11.37 -2.38 15.70
C LEU A 34 11.14 -0.90 15.38
N ILE A 35 11.69 -0.44 14.26
CA ILE A 35 11.49 0.92 13.77
C ILE A 35 10.56 0.87 12.55
N GLY A 36 9.41 1.52 12.66
CA GLY A 36 8.46 1.69 11.56
C GLY A 36 8.58 3.07 10.93
N PHE A 37 8.49 3.12 9.60
CA PHE A 37 8.32 4.36 8.84
C PHE A 37 6.84 4.53 8.47
N SER A 38 6.32 5.75 8.52
CA SER A 38 4.95 6.03 8.15
C SER A 38 4.71 5.70 6.67
N SER A 39 3.57 5.07 6.38
CA SER A 39 3.09 4.93 5.01
C SER A 39 2.54 6.27 4.51
N SER A 40 2.38 6.40 3.20
CA SER A 40 1.64 7.50 2.57
C SER A 40 0.13 7.24 2.50
N GLY A 41 -0.36 6.14 3.10
CA GLY A 41 -1.73 5.64 2.99
C GLY A 41 -1.77 4.11 2.83
N LEU A 42 -2.68 3.61 1.99
CA LEU A 42 -2.83 2.17 1.69
C LEU A 42 -1.71 1.58 0.82
N HIS A 43 -0.83 2.42 0.28
CA HIS A 43 0.16 2.05 -0.74
C HIS A 43 -0.50 1.39 -1.96
N THR A 44 -0.20 0.13 -2.24
CA THR A 44 -0.72 -0.62 -3.40
C THR A 44 -1.50 -1.87 -3.00
N ASN A 45 -1.77 -2.06 -1.70
CA ASN A 45 -2.40 -3.27 -1.16
C ASN A 45 -3.75 -2.97 -0.49
N GLY A 46 -4.64 -3.97 -0.46
CA GLY A 46 -5.91 -3.87 0.28
C GLY A 46 -7.04 -3.10 -0.43
N TYR A 47 -6.84 -2.65 -1.68
CA TYR A 47 -7.85 -1.88 -2.42
C TYR A 47 -9.15 -2.65 -2.68
N SER A 48 -9.15 -3.98 -2.72
CA SER A 48 -10.38 -4.76 -2.79
C SER A 48 -11.28 -4.53 -1.57
N LEU A 49 -10.71 -4.51 -0.37
CA LEU A 49 -11.45 -4.21 0.85
C LEU A 49 -11.82 -2.73 0.91
N ALA A 50 -10.89 -1.83 0.55
CA ALA A 50 -11.15 -0.39 0.57
C ALA A 50 -12.33 -0.01 -0.34
N ARG A 51 -12.38 -0.53 -1.58
CA ARG A 51 -13.50 -0.31 -2.50
C ARG A 51 -14.83 -0.82 -1.93
N LYS A 52 -14.82 -2.02 -1.34
CA LYS A 52 -16.01 -2.59 -0.71
C LYS A 52 -16.50 -1.73 0.45
N ALA A 53 -15.60 -1.35 1.36
CA ALA A 53 -15.94 -0.53 2.51
C ALA A 53 -16.51 0.83 2.09
N PHE A 54 -15.88 1.48 1.11
CA PHE A 54 -16.23 2.83 0.69
C PHE A 54 -17.52 2.88 -0.16
N PHE A 55 -17.57 2.09 -1.23
CA PHE A 55 -18.67 2.15 -2.21
C PHE A 55 -19.85 1.25 -1.85
N GLU A 56 -19.61 0.03 -1.37
CA GLU A 56 -20.69 -0.93 -1.12
C GLU A 56 -21.33 -0.73 0.25
N ILE A 57 -20.51 -0.59 1.29
CA ILE A 57 -20.99 -0.47 2.68
C ILE A 57 -21.29 1.00 3.00
N GLY A 58 -20.33 1.88 2.77
CA GLY A 58 -20.44 3.31 3.06
C GLY A 58 -21.37 4.07 2.11
N LYS A 59 -21.68 3.50 0.93
CA LYS A 59 -22.46 4.14 -0.14
C LYS A 59 -21.95 5.55 -0.50
N MET A 60 -20.64 5.75 -0.38
CA MET A 60 -20.00 7.05 -0.57
C MET A 60 -19.73 7.30 -2.05
N SER A 61 -19.87 8.57 -2.47
CA SER A 61 -19.45 9.01 -3.81
C SER A 61 -17.98 9.43 -3.78
N LEU A 62 -17.29 9.33 -4.92
CA LEU A 62 -15.94 9.88 -5.09
C LEU A 62 -15.91 11.41 -4.95
N ASP A 63 -17.00 12.08 -5.32
CA ASP A 63 -17.11 13.54 -5.26
C ASP A 63 -17.73 14.04 -3.94
N GLN A 64 -17.90 13.15 -2.96
CA GLN A 64 -18.52 13.48 -1.68
C GLN A 64 -17.52 14.22 -0.79
N ILE A 65 -17.80 15.50 -0.52
CA ILE A 65 -17.02 16.29 0.43
C ILE A 65 -17.30 15.80 1.85
N LEU A 66 -16.26 15.31 2.54
CA LEU A 66 -16.34 14.93 3.94
C LEU A 66 -16.07 16.16 4.84
N PRO A 67 -17.04 16.58 5.68
CA PRO A 67 -16.93 17.78 6.52
C PRO A 67 -15.65 17.83 7.35
N GLU A 68 -15.19 16.68 7.84
CA GLU A 68 -14.00 16.50 8.68
C GLU A 68 -12.66 16.60 7.93
N THR A 69 -12.66 16.54 6.60
CA THR A 69 -11.42 16.57 5.79
C THR A 69 -11.16 17.90 5.08
N GLY A 70 -12.17 18.79 5.03
CA GLY A 70 -12.03 20.17 4.55
C GLY A 70 -11.60 20.34 3.08
N LYS A 71 -11.57 19.27 2.29
CA LYS A 71 -11.27 19.25 0.86
C LYS A 71 -12.15 18.19 0.18
N PRO A 72 -12.47 18.35 -1.13
CA PRO A 72 -13.09 17.28 -1.90
C PRO A 72 -12.22 16.02 -1.88
#